data_AF-T1CZM1-F1
#
_entry.id   AF-T1CZM1-F1
#
_cell.length_a   1.000
_cell.length_b   1.000
_cell.length_c   1.000
_cell.angle_alpha   90.00
_cell.angle_beta   90.00
_cell.angle_gamma   90.00
#
_symmetry.space_group_name_H-M   'P 1'
#
loop_
_entity.id
_entity.type
_entity.pdbx_description
1 polymer ?
#
loop_
_entity_poly.entity_id
_entity_poly.type
_entity_poly.pdbx_seq_one_letter_code
_entity_poly.pdbx_strand_id
1 'polypeptide(L)'
;MHALRDEVATDFSLAIKTELLLNSDYATWGITLDGATPKKPQWIQTHLTYKVPAICLVRDPIDLLISALNYNTKCQNTSAYILASLKEIRERSVTPYATTIAFYTNYKQIKPFVKEMLYIDMKELVGESALGGMEKIASFLGFALPKNQDFNMRINDWLTRVMPLKLTINGYKVFVSVFEGHFSSSDAFPFYHARDKRLYIKKDYTHPLFPNRKLFISTTSRHFPDELHNELFQLIDSQIRILYDKTKIYIDNRVTLEKFIATLCENPKIAFDLAKAIESQILHLEATCPQIIESWESYKKFLTMLESK
;
A
#
# COMPACT_ATOMS: atom_id res chain seq x y z
N MET A 1 -20.76 10.52 7.55
CA MET A 1 -19.64 11.21 6.87
C MET A 1 -19.34 10.53 5.53
N HIS A 2 -20.37 10.30 4.69
CA HIS A 2 -20.23 9.76 3.33
C HIS A 2 -20.39 10.84 2.25
N ALA A 3 -21.03 11.98 2.57
CA ALA A 3 -21.25 13.09 1.63
C ALA A 3 -19.95 13.78 1.17
N LEU A 4 -18.95 13.92 2.06
CA LEU A 4 -17.63 14.46 1.71
C LEU A 4 -16.85 13.57 0.72
N ARG A 5 -17.18 12.27 0.62
CA ARG A 5 -16.44 11.34 -0.25
C ARG A 5 -16.70 11.60 -1.72
N ASP A 6 -17.95 11.91 -2.08
CA ASP A 6 -18.34 12.18 -3.46
C ASP A 6 -17.87 13.58 -3.89
N GLU A 7 -17.90 14.56 -2.99
CA GLU A 7 -17.40 15.92 -3.26
C GLU A 7 -15.86 15.97 -3.35
N VAL A 8 -15.14 15.27 -2.46
CA VAL A 8 -13.65 15.18 -2.52
C VAL A 8 -13.20 14.32 -3.70
N ALA A 9 -13.92 13.24 -4.04
CA ALA A 9 -13.58 12.44 -5.23
C ALA A 9 -13.83 13.19 -6.55
N THR A 10 -14.69 14.22 -6.58
CA THR A 10 -15.03 14.97 -7.81
C THR A 10 -14.21 16.25 -8.01
N ASP A 11 -13.51 16.73 -6.97
CA ASP A 11 -12.58 17.86 -7.05
C ASP A 11 -11.15 17.40 -6.72
N PHE A 12 -10.34 17.23 -7.77
CA PHE A 12 -8.94 16.81 -7.64
C PHE A 12 -8.08 17.82 -6.84
N SER A 13 -8.41 19.12 -6.83
CA SER A 13 -7.70 20.09 -6.00
C SER A 13 -8.01 19.89 -4.52
N LEU A 14 -9.26 19.52 -4.21
CA LEU A 14 -9.68 19.17 -2.85
C LEU A 14 -9.14 17.79 -2.44
N ALA A 15 -9.03 16.83 -3.36
CA ALA A 15 -8.39 15.53 -3.13
C ALA A 15 -6.89 15.69 -2.87
N ILE A 16 -6.17 16.45 -3.71
CA ILE A 16 -4.77 16.84 -3.47
C ILE A 16 -4.67 17.52 -2.12
N LYS A 17 -5.46 18.58 -1.86
CA LYS A 17 -5.43 19.24 -0.55
C LYS A 17 -5.74 18.27 0.58
N THR A 18 -6.66 17.32 0.42
CA THR A 18 -6.97 16.33 1.47
C THR A 18 -5.83 15.35 1.67
N GLU A 19 -5.31 14.69 0.63
CA GLU A 19 -4.13 13.81 0.71
C GLU A 19 -2.90 14.53 1.28
N LEU A 20 -2.74 15.81 0.94
CA LEU A 20 -1.71 16.71 1.42
C LEU A 20 -1.97 17.26 2.84
N LEU A 21 -3.22 17.38 3.29
CA LEU A 21 -3.64 17.86 4.62
C LEU A 21 -3.85 16.71 5.62
N LEU A 22 -3.97 15.46 5.15
CA LEU A 22 -3.82 14.27 6.00
C LEU A 22 -2.43 14.20 6.64
N ASN A 23 -1.48 15.02 6.17
CA ASN A 23 -0.18 15.23 6.77
C ASN A 23 0.02 16.74 6.98
N SER A 24 -0.18 17.24 8.20
CA SER A 24 -0.31 18.68 8.53
C SER A 24 0.84 19.61 8.09
N ASP A 25 1.94 19.08 7.55
CA ASP A 25 3.15 19.84 7.17
C ASP A 25 3.67 19.57 5.74
N TYR A 26 2.97 18.78 4.90
CA TYR A 26 3.57 18.24 3.66
C TYR A 26 2.92 18.68 2.34
N ALA A 27 1.99 19.63 2.40
CA ALA A 27 1.25 20.12 1.23
C ALA A 27 2.08 20.87 0.16
N THR A 28 3.41 20.87 0.25
CA THR A 28 4.28 21.71 -0.56
C THR A 28 5.15 20.93 -1.57
N TRP A 29 5.16 19.59 -1.56
CA TRP A 29 6.33 18.86 -2.11
C TRP A 29 6.07 17.85 -3.24
N GLY A 30 4.83 17.53 -3.63
CA GLY A 30 4.59 16.58 -4.74
C GLY A 30 3.12 16.26 -5.04
N ILE A 31 2.89 15.53 -6.13
CA ILE A 31 1.57 15.05 -6.55
C ILE A 31 1.65 13.53 -6.77
N THR A 32 0.75 12.79 -6.15
CA THR A 32 0.54 11.36 -6.36
C THR A 32 -0.46 11.15 -7.49
N LEU A 33 -0.11 10.29 -8.45
CA LEU A 33 -0.96 9.99 -9.61
C LEU A 33 -1.64 8.63 -9.49
N ASP A 34 -1.81 8.15 -8.26
CA ASP A 34 -2.52 6.91 -7.94
C ASP A 34 -4.05 7.11 -8.00
N GLY A 35 -4.77 6.10 -8.50
CA GLY A 35 -6.23 6.08 -8.58
C GLY A 35 -6.88 6.92 -9.68
N ALA A 36 -8.10 6.53 -10.07
CA ALA A 36 -8.90 7.23 -11.07
C ALA A 36 -9.66 8.39 -10.43
N THR A 37 -9.02 9.57 -10.32
CA THR A 37 -9.70 10.79 -9.87
C THR A 37 -10.25 11.57 -11.07
N PRO A 38 -11.57 11.84 -11.14
CA PRO A 38 -12.15 12.77 -12.11
C PRO A 38 -11.35 14.06 -12.25
N LYS A 39 -11.22 14.55 -13.49
CA LYS A 39 -10.53 15.80 -13.86
C LYS A 39 -9.01 15.84 -13.60
N LYS A 40 -8.39 14.75 -13.12
CA LYS A 40 -6.93 14.66 -12.88
C LYS A 40 -6.09 15.06 -14.12
N PRO A 41 -6.37 14.57 -15.36
CA PRO A 41 -5.65 15.02 -16.55
C PRO A 41 -5.75 16.53 -16.81
N GLN A 42 -6.95 17.10 -16.69
CA GLN A 42 -7.20 18.53 -16.92
C GLN A 42 -6.47 19.39 -15.89
N TRP A 43 -6.45 18.96 -14.63
CA TRP A 43 -5.74 19.66 -13.58
C TRP A 43 -4.23 19.66 -13.83
N ILE A 44 -3.66 18.51 -14.19
CA ILE A 44 -2.23 18.38 -14.51
C ILE A 44 -1.86 19.35 -15.64
N GLN A 45 -2.66 19.38 -16.71
CA GLN A 45 -2.45 20.28 -17.84
C GLN A 45 -2.54 21.77 -17.47
N THR A 46 -3.40 22.13 -16.51
CA THR A 46 -3.62 23.52 -16.10
C THR A 46 -2.63 24.03 -15.05
N HIS A 47 -2.08 23.13 -14.21
CA HIS A 47 -1.28 23.52 -13.04
C HIS A 47 0.20 23.16 -13.16
N LEU A 48 0.59 22.14 -13.95
CA LEU A 48 2.00 21.86 -14.22
C LEU A 48 2.48 22.67 -15.43
N THR A 49 2.94 23.89 -15.17
CA THR A 49 3.46 24.83 -16.18
C THR A 49 4.95 24.63 -16.50
N TYR A 50 5.66 23.82 -15.71
CA TYR A 50 7.06 23.48 -15.89
C TYR A 50 7.29 21.97 -15.72
N LYS A 51 8.37 21.47 -16.30
CA LYS A 51 8.77 20.07 -16.15
C LYS A 51 9.34 19.81 -14.75
N VAL A 52 8.93 18.73 -14.11
CA VAL A 52 9.32 18.34 -12.75
C VAL A 52 10.02 16.98 -12.73
N PRO A 53 10.89 16.71 -11.73
CA PRO A 53 11.35 15.35 -11.48
C PRO A 53 10.16 14.45 -11.12
N ALA A 54 10.17 13.22 -11.59
CA ALA A 54 9.13 12.24 -11.31
C ALA A 54 9.74 10.94 -10.78
N ILE A 55 9.06 10.34 -9.81
CA ILE A 55 9.36 9.01 -9.30
C ILE A 55 8.29 8.08 -9.84
N CYS A 56 8.72 7.00 -10.49
CA CYS A 56 7.84 5.98 -11.02
C CYS A 56 8.07 4.68 -10.26
N LEU A 57 7.07 4.33 -9.46
CA LEU A 57 7.03 3.06 -8.75
C LEU A 57 6.60 1.97 -9.72
N VAL A 58 7.44 0.96 -9.89
CA VAL A 58 7.19 -0.20 -10.75
C VAL A 58 7.18 -1.47 -9.92
N ARG A 59 6.40 -2.46 -10.34
CA ARG A 59 6.25 -3.72 -9.61
C ARG A 59 6.10 -4.86 -10.59
N ASP A 60 6.62 -6.02 -10.21
CA ASP A 60 6.33 -7.27 -10.92
C ASP A 60 4.82 -7.38 -11.18
N PRO A 61 4.39 -7.45 -12.46
CA PRO A 61 2.99 -7.37 -12.84
C PRO A 61 2.17 -8.55 -12.29
N ILE A 62 2.78 -9.71 -12.09
CA ILE A 62 2.11 -10.88 -11.51
C ILE A 62 1.91 -10.68 -10.01
N ASP A 63 2.95 -10.19 -9.31
CA ASP A 63 2.82 -9.84 -7.89
C ASP A 63 1.80 -8.73 -7.66
N LEU A 64 1.73 -7.75 -8.56
CA LEU A 64 0.77 -6.65 -8.51
C LEU A 64 -0.66 -7.17 -8.66
N LEU A 65 -0.92 -8.06 -9.61
CA LEU A 65 -2.22 -8.70 -9.77
C LEU A 65 -2.60 -9.48 -8.53
N ILE A 66 -1.73 -10.38 -8.05
CA ILE A 66 -2.00 -11.17 -6.84
C ILE A 66 -2.26 -10.26 -5.64
N SER A 67 -1.50 -9.17 -5.51
CA SER A 67 -1.73 -8.15 -4.48
C SER A 67 -3.09 -7.48 -4.61
N ALA A 68 -3.57 -7.19 -5.82
CA ALA A 68 -4.89 -6.63 -6.06
C ALA A 68 -6.00 -7.64 -5.70
N LEU A 69 -5.84 -8.91 -6.07
CA LEU A 69 -6.76 -9.99 -5.71
C LEU A 69 -6.85 -10.20 -4.19
N ASN A 70 -5.74 -9.99 -3.48
CA ASN A 70 -5.62 -10.13 -2.03
C ASN A 70 -5.87 -8.81 -1.26
N TYR A 71 -6.19 -7.71 -1.95
CA TYR A 71 -6.35 -6.41 -1.31
C TYR A 71 -7.55 -6.39 -0.36
N ASN A 72 -8.62 -7.14 -0.65
CA ASN A 72 -9.81 -7.20 0.18
C ASN A 72 -9.77 -8.39 1.15
N THR A 73 -10.37 -8.23 2.33
CA THR A 73 -10.51 -9.28 3.35
C THR A 73 -11.48 -10.41 2.95
N LYS A 74 -11.95 -10.46 1.69
CA LYS A 74 -12.85 -11.50 1.16
C LYS A 74 -12.19 -12.31 0.04
N CYS A 75 -10.86 -12.29 -0.05
CA CYS A 75 -10.14 -13.06 -1.05
C CYS A 75 -10.45 -14.56 -0.93
N GLN A 76 -10.57 -15.23 -2.08
CA GLN A 76 -10.80 -16.66 -2.15
C GLN A 76 -9.71 -17.29 -3.00
N ASN A 77 -9.02 -18.29 -2.47
CA ASN A 77 -7.96 -19.00 -3.19
C ASN A 77 -8.53 -20.01 -4.20
N THR A 78 -9.43 -19.57 -5.09
CA THR A 78 -10.14 -20.41 -6.06
C THR A 78 -9.94 -19.91 -7.48
N SER A 79 -9.95 -20.84 -8.45
CA SER A 79 -9.81 -20.49 -9.88
C SER A 79 -10.93 -19.54 -10.32
N ALA A 80 -12.17 -19.78 -9.91
CA ALA A 80 -13.32 -18.95 -10.27
C ALA A 80 -13.16 -17.49 -9.81
N TYR A 81 -12.71 -17.27 -8.56
CA TYR A 81 -12.46 -15.93 -8.04
C TYR A 81 -11.35 -15.21 -8.82
N ILE A 82 -10.25 -15.90 -9.12
CA ILE A 82 -9.13 -15.36 -9.87
C ILE A 82 -9.58 -14.93 -11.27
N LEU A 83 -10.28 -15.80 -11.99
CA LEU A 83 -10.74 -15.52 -13.35
C LEU A 83 -11.74 -14.36 -13.41
N ALA A 84 -12.70 -14.32 -12.48
CA ALA A 84 -13.64 -13.21 -12.37
C ALA A 84 -12.91 -11.88 -12.10
N SER A 85 -11.94 -11.88 -11.18
CA SER A 85 -11.15 -10.69 -10.84
C SER A 85 -10.29 -10.21 -12.01
N LEU A 86 -9.67 -11.12 -12.77
CA LEU A 86 -8.88 -10.75 -13.95
C LEU A 86 -9.73 -10.10 -15.03
N LYS A 87 -10.97 -10.56 -15.21
CA LYS A 87 -11.93 -9.92 -16.12
C LYS A 87 -12.22 -8.48 -15.69
N GLU A 88 -12.54 -8.26 -14.42
CA GLU A 88 -12.79 -6.91 -13.90
C GLU A 88 -11.57 -5.99 -14.03
N ILE A 89 -10.37 -6.50 -13.74
CA ILE A 89 -9.12 -5.73 -13.86
C ILE A 89 -8.91 -5.27 -15.31
N ARG A 90 -9.18 -6.14 -16.29
CA ARG A 90 -9.06 -5.81 -17.72
C ARG A 90 -10.08 -4.76 -18.15
N GLU A 91 -11.30 -4.79 -17.60
CA GLU A 91 -12.31 -3.77 -17.88
C GLU A 91 -11.92 -2.41 -17.28
N ARG A 92 -11.28 -2.41 -16.10
CA ARG A 92 -10.83 -1.18 -15.41
C ARG A 92 -9.52 -0.60 -15.94
N SER A 93 -8.64 -1.39 -16.57
CA SER A 93 -7.34 -0.93 -17.09
C SER A 93 -7.44 0.05 -18.26
N VAL A 94 -8.65 0.28 -18.79
CA VAL A 94 -8.94 1.32 -19.79
C VAL A 94 -9.07 2.71 -19.16
N THR A 95 -9.13 2.80 -17.82
CA THR A 95 -9.24 4.09 -17.12
C THR A 95 -7.87 4.77 -16.95
N PRO A 96 -7.78 6.10 -17.13
CA PRO A 96 -6.57 6.86 -16.81
C PRO A 96 -6.11 6.60 -15.38
N TYR A 97 -4.80 6.39 -15.18
CA TYR A 97 -4.20 6.17 -13.87
C TYR A 97 -4.70 4.90 -13.16
N ALA A 98 -5.06 3.88 -13.94
CA ALA A 98 -5.34 2.56 -13.40
C ALA A 98 -4.12 2.02 -12.64
N THR A 99 -4.38 1.41 -11.48
CA THR A 99 -3.37 1.09 -10.46
C THR A 99 -2.80 -0.33 -10.57
N THR A 100 -3.30 -1.10 -11.54
CA THR A 100 -2.90 -2.48 -11.80
C THR A 100 -2.05 -2.55 -13.08
N ILE A 101 -2.64 -2.90 -14.22
CA ILE A 101 -1.92 -3.05 -15.49
C ILE A 101 -2.17 -1.82 -16.35
N ALA A 102 -1.38 -0.76 -16.14
CA ALA A 102 -1.43 0.45 -16.99
C ALA A 102 -0.13 1.29 -16.95
N PHE A 103 1.03 0.70 -16.63
CA PHE A 103 2.28 1.44 -16.44
C PHE A 103 2.59 2.38 -17.60
N TYR A 104 2.76 1.86 -18.81
CA TYR A 104 3.18 2.68 -19.94
C TYR A 104 2.09 3.67 -20.35
N THR A 105 0.84 3.28 -20.18
CA THR A 105 -0.32 4.15 -20.41
C THR A 105 -0.33 5.35 -19.46
N ASN A 106 0.00 5.14 -18.18
CA ASN A 106 0.11 6.21 -17.18
C ASN A 106 1.35 7.07 -17.44
N TYR A 107 2.50 6.45 -17.75
CA TYR A 107 3.72 7.17 -18.11
C TYR A 107 3.51 8.14 -19.27
N LYS A 108 2.83 7.71 -20.35
CA LYS A 108 2.56 8.57 -21.52
C LYS A 108 1.77 9.84 -21.17
N GLN A 109 0.88 9.78 -20.19
CA GLN A 109 0.07 10.93 -19.77
C GLN A 109 0.89 11.99 -19.04
N ILE A 110 1.94 11.56 -18.33
CA ILE A 110 2.76 12.44 -17.50
C ILE A 110 4.02 12.91 -18.21
N LYS A 111 4.51 12.15 -19.20
CA LYS A 111 5.74 12.40 -19.95
C LYS A 111 5.95 13.86 -20.37
N PRO A 112 4.94 14.61 -20.86
CA PRO A 112 5.13 16.02 -21.23
C PRO A 112 5.60 16.91 -20.07
N PHE A 113 5.26 16.55 -18.83
CA PHE A 113 5.53 17.30 -17.61
C PHE A 113 6.75 16.78 -16.84
N VAL A 114 7.44 15.76 -17.35
CA VAL A 114 8.58 15.14 -16.67
C VAL A 114 9.90 15.70 -17.20
N LYS A 115 10.74 16.20 -16.31
CA LYS A 115 12.12 16.64 -16.59
C LYS A 115 13.06 15.44 -16.61
N GLU A 116 12.96 14.61 -15.58
CA GLU A 116 13.79 13.44 -15.32
C GLU A 116 12.95 12.42 -14.54
N MET A 117 13.20 11.13 -14.78
CA MET A 117 12.42 10.04 -14.21
C MET A 117 13.32 9.09 -13.43
N LEU A 118 12.97 8.84 -12.17
CA LEU A 118 13.55 7.78 -11.36
C LEU A 118 12.60 6.58 -11.33
N TYR A 119 13.07 5.44 -11.82
CA TYR A 119 12.36 4.17 -11.67
C TYR A 119 12.79 3.49 -10.37
N ILE A 120 11.80 3.11 -9.55
CA ILE A 120 12.00 2.37 -8.31
C ILE A 120 11.19 1.08 -8.39
N ASP A 121 11.86 -0.06 -8.32
CA ASP A 121 11.17 -1.32 -8.09
C ASP A 121 10.58 -1.26 -6.67
N MET A 122 9.29 -1.55 -6.54
CA MET A 122 8.60 -1.60 -5.24
C MET A 122 9.28 -2.55 -4.26
N LYS A 123 10.04 -3.55 -4.72
CA LYS A 123 10.88 -4.40 -3.85
C LYS A 123 11.95 -3.59 -3.11
N GLU A 124 12.45 -2.49 -3.68
CA GLU A 124 13.41 -1.58 -3.04
C GLU A 124 12.77 -0.77 -1.89
N LEU A 125 11.44 -0.73 -1.78
CA LEU A 125 10.71 0.04 -0.76
C LEU A 125 10.04 -0.83 0.30
N VAL A 126 10.44 -2.09 0.42
CA VAL A 126 9.84 -3.05 1.35
C VAL A 126 10.91 -3.65 2.26
N GLY A 127 10.60 -3.70 3.55
CA GLY A 127 11.42 -4.43 4.51
C GLY A 127 12.79 -3.78 4.73
N GLU A 128 13.83 -4.61 4.82
CA GLU A 128 15.22 -4.17 5.04
C GLU A 128 15.78 -3.38 3.85
N SER A 129 15.25 -3.60 2.64
CA SER A 129 15.67 -2.88 1.43
C SER A 129 15.19 -1.42 1.40
N ALA A 130 14.14 -1.10 2.17
CA ALA A 130 13.48 0.20 2.13
C ALA A 130 14.42 1.38 2.43
N LEU A 131 15.42 1.20 3.29
CA LEU A 131 16.41 2.25 3.56
C LEU A 131 17.18 2.63 2.29
N GLY A 132 17.73 1.65 1.58
CA GLY A 132 18.49 1.90 0.33
C GLY A 132 17.61 2.49 -0.77
N GLY A 133 16.35 2.03 -0.90
CA GLY A 133 15.39 2.63 -1.82
C GLY A 133 15.07 4.09 -1.49
N MET A 134 14.93 4.41 -0.20
CA MET A 134 14.71 5.78 0.25
C MET A 134 15.96 6.67 0.10
N GLU A 135 17.16 6.12 0.27
CA GLU A 135 18.42 6.84 0.00
C GLU A 135 18.54 7.23 -1.48
N LYS A 136 18.18 6.32 -2.37
CA LYS A 136 18.12 6.55 -3.82
C LYS A 136 17.11 7.66 -4.17
N ILE A 137 15.92 7.63 -3.57
CA ILE A 137 14.89 8.68 -3.75
C ILE A 137 15.38 10.03 -3.21
N ALA A 138 15.96 10.06 -2.01
CA ALA A 138 16.43 11.28 -1.37
C ALA A 138 17.56 11.94 -2.17
N SER A 139 18.50 11.13 -2.67
CA SER A 139 19.57 11.58 -3.57
C SER A 139 19.00 12.19 -4.86
N PHE A 140 18.03 11.52 -5.51
CA PHE A 140 17.40 12.00 -6.73
C PHE A 140 16.64 13.33 -6.53
N LEU A 141 15.95 13.48 -5.40
CA LEU A 141 15.20 14.71 -5.08
C LEU A 141 16.04 15.79 -4.41
N GLY A 142 17.30 15.51 -4.06
CA GLY A 142 18.22 16.48 -3.47
C GLY A 142 17.92 16.83 -2.01
N PHE A 143 17.37 15.91 -1.22
CA PHE A 143 17.14 16.11 0.22
C PHE A 143 17.88 15.09 1.08
N ALA A 144 18.12 15.44 2.35
CA ALA A 144 18.74 14.54 3.32
C ALA A 144 17.66 13.67 3.98
N LEU A 145 17.91 12.36 4.05
CA LEU A 145 17.00 11.47 4.77
C LEU A 145 16.89 11.86 6.26
N PRO A 146 15.68 11.77 6.83
CA PRO A 146 15.50 11.97 8.26
C PRO A 146 16.27 10.91 9.07
N LYS A 147 16.92 11.36 10.14
CA LYS A 147 17.60 10.48 11.09
C LYS A 147 16.57 9.76 11.97
N ASN A 148 16.89 8.54 12.39
CA ASN A 148 16.10 7.75 13.35
C ASN A 148 14.68 7.39 12.90
N GLN A 149 14.48 7.08 11.61
CA GLN A 149 13.22 6.55 11.11
C GLN A 149 13.25 5.02 10.98
N ASP A 150 12.11 4.37 11.24
CA ASP A 150 11.93 2.94 10.99
C ASP A 150 11.47 2.72 9.55
N PHE A 151 12.43 2.49 8.66
CA PHE A 151 12.14 2.18 7.25
C PHE A 151 11.59 0.75 7.04
N ASN A 152 11.66 -0.12 8.05
CA ASN A 152 11.10 -1.48 7.99
C ASN A 152 9.62 -1.50 8.44
N MET A 153 9.05 -0.34 8.73
CA MET A 153 7.65 -0.17 9.10
C MET A 153 6.73 -0.67 7.97
N ARG A 154 5.81 -1.59 8.28
CA ARG A 154 4.84 -2.10 7.28
C ARG A 154 3.50 -1.39 7.44
N ILE A 155 3.28 -0.38 6.61
CA ILE A 155 2.09 0.48 6.64
C ILE A 155 0.83 -0.12 6.00
N ASN A 156 0.96 -1.21 5.25
CA ASN A 156 -0.15 -1.81 4.51
C ASN A 156 -0.19 -3.33 4.63
N ASP A 157 0.06 -3.85 5.84
CA ASP A 157 -0.16 -5.25 6.15
C ASP A 157 -1.56 -5.47 6.78
N TRP A 158 -1.92 -6.75 6.96
CA TRP A 158 -3.24 -7.09 7.48
C TRP A 158 -3.43 -6.58 8.92
N LEU A 159 -2.37 -6.61 9.74
CA LEU A 159 -2.43 -6.21 11.15
C LEU A 159 -2.71 -4.72 11.26
N THR A 160 -2.05 -3.91 10.44
CA THR A 160 -2.30 -2.47 10.34
C THR A 160 -3.76 -2.14 10.05
N ARG A 161 -4.40 -2.91 9.16
CA ARG A 161 -5.79 -2.67 8.73
C ARG A 161 -6.84 -2.99 9.79
N VAL A 162 -6.47 -3.77 10.79
CA VAL A 162 -7.38 -4.16 11.89
C VAL A 162 -7.04 -3.47 13.21
N MET A 163 -6.02 -2.61 13.19
CA MET A 163 -5.63 -1.73 14.28
C MET A 163 -6.25 -0.34 14.06
N PRO A 164 -6.31 0.53 15.09
CA PRO A 164 -5.92 0.27 16.47
C PRO A 164 -7.01 -0.49 17.23
N LEU A 165 -6.59 -1.31 18.21
CA LEU A 165 -7.54 -1.84 19.19
C LEU A 165 -7.97 -0.71 20.13
N LYS A 166 -9.27 -0.63 20.39
CA LYS A 166 -9.86 0.28 21.38
C LYS A 166 -10.38 -0.55 22.55
N LEU A 167 -9.80 -0.34 23.72
CA LEU A 167 -10.09 -1.09 24.93
C LEU A 167 -10.60 -0.13 26.02
N THR A 168 -11.40 -0.66 26.95
CA THR A 168 -11.78 0.05 28.18
C THR A 168 -11.44 -0.82 29.37
N ILE A 169 -10.67 -0.28 30.32
CA ILE A 169 -10.29 -0.94 31.58
C ILE A 169 -10.53 0.05 32.71
N ASN A 170 -11.39 -0.29 33.67
CA ASN A 170 -11.73 0.55 34.82
C ASN A 170 -12.03 2.02 34.46
N GLY A 171 -12.76 2.24 33.37
CA GLY A 171 -13.12 3.57 32.85
C GLY A 171 -12.04 4.27 31.99
N TYR A 172 -10.80 3.75 31.97
CA TYR A 172 -9.73 4.25 31.10
C TYR A 172 -9.89 3.72 29.67
N LYS A 173 -9.86 4.64 28.70
CA LYS A 173 -9.84 4.30 27.27
C LYS A 173 -8.41 4.10 26.80
N VAL A 174 -8.08 2.88 26.39
CA VAL A 174 -6.74 2.50 25.93
C VAL A 174 -6.77 2.15 24.44
N PHE A 175 -5.70 2.52 23.75
CA PHE A 175 -5.50 2.30 22.33
C PHE A 175 -4.21 1.52 22.11
N VAL A 176 -4.28 0.46 21.33
CA VAL A 176 -3.11 -0.33 20.90
C VAL A 176 -2.92 -0.14 19.41
N SER A 177 -1.77 0.40 19.00
CA SER A 177 -1.45 0.71 17.60
C SER A 177 -0.17 0.00 17.18
N VAL A 178 0.00 -0.21 15.87
CA VAL A 178 1.24 -0.72 15.25
C VAL A 178 2.23 0.39 14.89
N PHE A 179 1.84 1.66 15.04
CA PHE A 179 2.70 2.82 14.81
C PHE A 179 2.61 3.82 15.97
N GLU A 180 3.68 4.58 16.14
CA GLU A 180 3.70 5.79 16.95
C GLU A 180 2.92 6.89 16.22
N GLY A 181 1.95 7.53 16.87
CA GLY A 181 1.08 8.52 16.24
C GLY A 181 -0.40 8.37 16.59
N HIS A 182 -1.18 9.39 16.23
CA HIS A 182 -2.64 9.34 16.36
C HIS A 182 -3.21 8.39 15.30
N PHE A 183 -3.90 7.35 15.78
CA PHE A 183 -4.60 6.42 14.91
C PHE A 183 -5.98 6.14 15.49
N SER A 184 -7.02 6.24 14.66
CA SER A 184 -8.37 5.83 14.98
C SER A 184 -8.92 4.90 13.90
N SER A 185 -9.63 3.85 14.32
CA SER A 185 -10.39 2.98 13.41
C SER A 185 -11.52 3.69 12.65
N SER A 186 -11.85 4.92 13.02
CA SER A 186 -12.81 5.77 12.32
C SER A 186 -12.18 6.64 11.24
N ASP A 187 -10.84 6.71 11.19
CA ASP A 187 -10.15 7.50 10.20
C ASP A 187 -10.31 6.80 8.85
N ALA A 188 -10.78 7.53 7.84
CA ALA A 188 -10.90 6.99 6.50
C ALA A 188 -9.53 6.55 5.94
N PHE A 189 -8.44 7.15 6.45
CA PHE A 189 -7.05 6.85 6.16
C PHE A 189 -6.21 6.95 7.45
N PRO A 190 -5.27 6.02 7.72
CA PRO A 190 -4.38 6.14 8.86
C PRO A 190 -3.53 7.40 8.78
N PHE A 191 -3.49 8.18 9.85
CA PHE A 191 -2.62 9.35 9.96
C PHE A 191 -1.26 8.94 10.53
N TYR A 192 -0.38 8.40 9.69
CA TYR A 192 0.89 7.82 10.13
C TYR A 192 1.90 8.84 10.74
N HIS A 193 1.65 10.14 10.58
CA HIS A 193 2.53 11.21 11.05
C HIS A 193 1.84 12.24 11.96
N ALA A 194 0.55 12.02 12.29
CA ALA A 194 -0.14 12.92 13.21
C ALA A 194 0.44 12.76 14.61
N ARG A 195 0.90 13.88 15.19
CA ARG A 195 1.38 13.91 16.57
C ARG A 195 0.31 13.38 17.52
N ASP A 196 0.61 12.29 18.18
CA ASP A 196 -0.26 11.76 19.22
C ASP A 196 -0.13 12.62 20.48
N LYS A 197 -1.25 13.12 20.99
CA LYS A 197 -1.31 13.86 22.26
C LYS A 197 -1.66 12.96 23.45
N ARG A 198 -1.92 11.67 23.20
CA ARG A 198 -2.22 10.68 24.24
C ARG A 198 -0.98 10.36 25.08
N LEU A 199 -1.21 9.97 26.32
CA LEU A 199 -0.15 9.44 27.18
C LEU A 199 0.19 8.03 26.70
N TYR A 200 1.48 7.75 26.43
CA TYR A 200 1.94 6.39 26.18
C TYR A 200 2.15 5.66 27.50
N ILE A 201 1.41 4.56 27.68
CA ILE A 201 1.59 3.62 28.79
C ILE A 201 2.84 2.76 28.53
N LYS A 202 3.00 2.31 27.28
CA LYS A 202 4.17 1.55 26.84
C LYS A 202 4.47 1.85 25.38
N LYS A 203 5.74 2.15 25.10
CA LYS A 203 6.32 2.10 23.76
C LYS A 203 7.06 0.77 23.62
N ASP A 204 7.03 0.20 22.41
CA ASP A 204 7.70 -1.06 22.08
C ASP A 204 7.15 -2.30 22.82
N TYR A 205 5.83 -2.39 23.03
CA TYR A 205 5.22 -3.64 23.47
C TYR A 205 5.29 -4.70 22.37
N THR A 206 5.71 -5.92 22.67
CA THR A 206 5.79 -7.02 21.69
C THR A 206 4.85 -8.14 22.10
N HIS A 207 4.01 -8.58 21.17
CA HIS A 207 3.15 -9.73 21.37
C HIS A 207 3.85 -11.00 20.84
N PRO A 208 3.74 -12.18 21.49
CA PRO A 208 4.38 -13.42 21.03
C PRO A 208 4.03 -13.85 19.59
N LEU A 209 2.82 -13.55 19.13
CA LEU A 209 2.42 -13.79 17.72
C LEU A 209 3.13 -12.88 16.71
N PHE A 210 3.67 -11.74 17.17
CA PHE A 210 4.33 -10.73 16.33
C PHE A 210 5.62 -10.24 17.01
N PRO A 211 6.63 -11.12 17.18
CA PRO A 211 7.83 -10.80 17.97
C PRO A 211 8.64 -9.64 17.37
N ASN A 212 8.54 -9.45 16.05
CA ASN A 212 9.22 -8.39 15.31
C ASN A 212 8.33 -7.15 15.08
N ARG A 213 7.23 -7.02 15.84
CA ARG A 213 6.31 -5.88 15.76
C ARG A 213 6.22 -5.17 17.09
N LYS A 214 6.59 -3.89 17.05
CA LYS A 214 6.37 -2.95 18.14
C LYS A 214 4.92 -2.50 18.12
N LEU A 215 4.29 -2.58 19.29
CA LEU A 215 2.98 -2.03 19.55
C LEU A 215 3.11 -0.85 20.51
N PHE A 216 2.28 0.15 20.26
CA PHE A 216 2.25 1.40 21.00
C PHE A 216 0.94 1.47 21.77
N ILE A 217 1.04 1.48 23.09
CA ILE A 217 -0.10 1.44 24.00
C ILE A 217 -0.27 2.83 24.59
N SER A 218 -1.42 3.44 24.35
CA SER A 218 -1.69 4.82 24.76
C SER A 218 -3.07 4.98 25.38
N THR A 219 -3.27 6.04 26.17
CA THR A 219 -4.54 6.38 26.80
C THR A 219 -4.87 7.85 26.59
N THR A 220 -6.17 8.17 26.52
CA THR A 220 -6.64 9.57 26.49
C THR A 220 -6.52 10.25 27.85
N SER A 221 -6.26 9.49 28.91
CA SER A 221 -6.10 10.03 30.27
C SER A 221 -4.70 10.62 30.45
N ARG A 222 -4.57 11.59 31.37
CA ARG A 222 -3.27 12.20 31.70
C ARG A 222 -2.35 11.29 32.53
N HIS A 223 -2.91 10.23 33.07
CA HIS A 223 -2.23 9.23 33.90
C HIS A 223 -2.88 7.86 33.64
N PHE A 224 -2.14 6.79 33.88
CA PHE A 224 -2.62 5.42 33.91
C PHE A 224 -2.03 4.71 35.14
N PRO A 225 -2.85 4.09 36.00
CA PRO A 225 -2.35 3.47 37.24
C PRO A 225 -1.51 2.22 36.98
N ASP A 226 -0.37 2.10 37.67
CA ASP A 226 0.58 0.99 37.51
C ASP A 226 -0.03 -0.36 37.90
N GLU A 227 -0.93 -0.37 38.89
CA GLU A 227 -1.63 -1.58 39.34
C GLU A 227 -2.50 -2.22 38.23
N LEU A 228 -2.91 -1.44 37.22
CA LEU A 228 -3.69 -1.93 36.09
C LEU A 228 -2.83 -2.47 34.95
N HIS A 229 -1.50 -2.37 35.00
CA HIS A 229 -0.62 -2.79 33.90
C HIS A 229 -0.75 -4.28 33.57
N ASN A 230 -0.76 -5.15 34.59
CA ASN A 230 -0.86 -6.60 34.38
C ASN A 230 -2.20 -6.99 33.74
N GLU A 231 -3.30 -6.45 34.26
CA GLU A 231 -4.64 -6.67 33.71
C GLU A 231 -4.73 -6.15 32.28
N LEU A 232 -4.19 -4.96 32.01
CA LEU A 232 -4.15 -4.38 30.67
C LEU A 232 -3.40 -5.27 29.68
N PHE A 233 -2.20 -5.73 29.99
CA PHE A 233 -1.40 -6.54 29.06
C PHE A 233 -2.06 -7.91 28.80
N GLN A 234 -2.66 -8.52 29.82
CA GLN A 234 -3.45 -9.75 29.63
C GLN A 234 -4.66 -9.53 28.71
N LEU A 235 -5.37 -8.42 28.88
CA LEU A 235 -6.48 -8.04 28.01
C LEU A 235 -6.01 -7.80 26.57
N ILE A 236 -4.90 -7.07 26.39
CA ILE A 236 -4.30 -6.81 25.08
C ILE A 236 -3.94 -8.13 24.38
N ASP A 237 -3.25 -9.04 25.07
CA ASP A 237 -2.87 -10.33 24.50
C ASP A 237 -4.07 -11.17 24.09
N SER A 238 -5.10 -11.21 24.94
CA SER A 238 -6.36 -11.90 24.64
C SER A 238 -7.03 -11.34 23.38
N GLN A 239 -7.14 -10.01 23.28
CA GLN A 239 -7.79 -9.36 22.14
C GLN A 239 -6.98 -9.51 20.86
N ILE A 240 -5.65 -9.45 20.92
CA ILE A 240 -4.77 -9.70 19.77
C ILE A 240 -4.94 -11.14 19.27
N ARG A 241 -5.01 -12.13 20.16
CA ARG A 241 -5.27 -13.54 19.78
C ARG A 241 -6.61 -13.70 19.07
N ILE A 242 -7.69 -13.15 19.64
CA ILE A 242 -9.02 -13.17 19.02
C ILE A 242 -8.98 -12.55 17.62
N LEU A 243 -8.27 -11.43 17.47
CA LEU A 243 -8.14 -10.75 16.18
C LEU A 243 -7.34 -11.58 15.18
N TYR A 244 -6.24 -12.19 15.63
CA TYR A 244 -5.43 -13.08 14.81
C TYR A 244 -6.24 -14.27 14.32
N ASP A 245 -6.99 -14.95 15.18
CA ASP A 245 -7.78 -16.12 14.80
C ASP A 245 -8.87 -15.77 13.77
N LYS A 246 -9.53 -14.62 13.94
CA LYS A 246 -10.52 -14.10 12.98
C LYS A 246 -9.90 -13.74 11.63
N THR A 247 -8.68 -13.22 11.63
CA THR A 247 -7.99 -12.77 10.41
C THR A 247 -7.24 -13.90 9.72
N LYS A 248 -6.84 -14.94 10.46
CA LYS A 248 -6.10 -16.10 9.98
C LYS A 248 -6.82 -16.82 8.84
N ILE A 249 -8.14 -16.97 8.93
CA ILE A 249 -8.95 -17.58 7.86
C ILE A 249 -8.75 -16.82 6.53
N TYR A 250 -8.66 -15.49 6.57
CA TYR A 250 -8.44 -14.68 5.38
C TYR A 250 -6.99 -14.72 4.91
N ILE A 251 -6.03 -14.77 5.84
CA ILE A 251 -4.60 -14.92 5.53
C ILE A 251 -4.34 -16.24 4.81
N ASP A 252 -4.91 -17.34 5.33
CA ASP A 252 -4.75 -18.68 4.79
C ASP A 252 -5.47 -18.85 3.44
N ASN A 253 -6.50 -18.05 3.17
CA ASN A 253 -7.26 -18.04 1.89
C ASN A 253 -6.73 -17.05 0.84
N ARG A 254 -5.56 -16.45 1.06
CA ARG A 254 -4.95 -15.58 0.05
C ARG A 254 -4.62 -16.36 -1.22
N VAL A 255 -4.81 -15.70 -2.36
CA VAL A 255 -4.31 -16.19 -3.64
C VAL A 255 -2.79 -16.26 -3.58
N THR A 256 -2.24 -17.44 -3.80
CA THR A 256 -0.79 -17.66 -3.92
C THR A 256 -0.35 -17.58 -5.37
N LEU A 257 0.95 -17.40 -5.60
CA LEU A 257 1.53 -17.47 -6.94
C LEU A 257 1.25 -18.81 -7.60
N GLU A 258 1.41 -19.91 -6.86
CA GLU A 258 1.18 -21.27 -7.34
C GLU A 258 -0.26 -21.46 -7.81
N LYS A 259 -1.25 -21.00 -7.02
CA LYS A 259 -2.65 -21.12 -7.40
C LYS A 259 -2.99 -20.21 -8.58
N PHE A 260 -2.44 -19.01 -8.62
CA PHE A 260 -2.61 -18.08 -9.73
C PHE A 260 -2.08 -18.67 -11.05
N ILE A 261 -0.84 -19.18 -11.04
CA ILE A 261 -0.22 -19.82 -12.21
C ILE A 261 -1.00 -21.08 -12.61
N ALA A 262 -1.36 -21.97 -11.68
CA ALA A 262 -2.15 -23.16 -11.98
C ALA A 262 -3.50 -22.82 -12.63
N THR A 263 -4.16 -21.75 -12.17
CA THR A 263 -5.41 -21.26 -12.77
C THR A 263 -5.20 -20.82 -14.23
N LEU A 264 -4.11 -20.11 -14.52
CA LEU A 264 -3.76 -19.72 -15.89
C LEU A 264 -3.28 -20.91 -16.74
N CYS A 265 -2.68 -21.94 -16.13
CA CYS A 265 -2.38 -23.22 -16.77
C CYS A 265 -3.65 -23.88 -17.34
N GLU A 266 -4.73 -23.87 -16.58
CA GLU A 266 -6.02 -24.45 -17.00
C GLU A 266 -6.77 -23.55 -18.00
N ASN A 267 -6.36 -22.29 -18.17
CA ASN A 267 -7.06 -21.27 -18.97
C ASN A 267 -6.12 -20.54 -19.95
N PRO A 268 -5.54 -21.25 -20.96
CA PRO A 268 -4.47 -20.74 -21.82
C PRO A 268 -4.84 -19.45 -22.57
N LYS A 269 -6.07 -19.34 -23.10
CA LYS A 269 -6.51 -18.12 -23.80
C LYS A 269 -6.40 -16.87 -22.91
N ILE A 270 -6.80 -16.99 -21.64
CA ILE A 270 -6.73 -15.88 -20.68
C ILE A 270 -5.27 -15.57 -20.34
N ALA A 271 -4.43 -16.60 -20.21
CA ALA A 271 -3.00 -16.43 -19.96
C ALA A 271 -2.31 -15.67 -21.11
N PHE A 272 -2.58 -16.03 -22.37
CA PHE A 272 -2.03 -15.34 -23.53
C PHE A 272 -2.52 -13.89 -23.66
N ASP A 273 -3.83 -13.66 -23.44
CA ASP A 273 -4.39 -12.31 -23.43
C ASP A 273 -3.73 -11.43 -22.35
N LEU A 274 -3.49 -12.00 -21.17
CA LEU A 274 -2.81 -11.32 -20.08
C LEU A 274 -1.35 -11.01 -20.43
N ALA A 275 -0.63 -11.94 -21.04
CA ALA A 275 0.75 -11.75 -21.46
C ALA A 275 0.88 -10.56 -22.41
N LYS A 276 0.04 -10.52 -23.46
CA LYS A 276 0.00 -9.39 -24.41
C LYS A 276 -0.33 -8.07 -23.74
N ALA A 277 -1.25 -8.08 -22.77
CA ALA A 277 -1.59 -6.89 -22.01
C ALA A 277 -0.39 -6.40 -21.20
N ILE A 278 0.31 -7.28 -20.49
CA ILE A 278 1.50 -6.94 -19.69
C ILE A 278 2.62 -6.43 -20.60
N GLU A 279 2.95 -7.15 -21.67
CA GLU A 279 4.00 -6.80 -22.63
C GLU A 279 3.83 -5.35 -23.11
N SER A 280 2.63 -5.00 -23.58
CA SER A 280 2.32 -3.63 -24.03
C SER A 280 2.54 -2.54 -22.98
N GLN A 281 2.48 -2.91 -21.69
CA GLN A 281 2.70 -2.01 -20.58
C GLN A 281 4.14 -1.98 -20.10
N ILE A 282 5.01 -2.93 -20.45
CA ILE A 282 6.40 -2.97 -19.92
C ILE A 282 7.47 -2.61 -20.95
N LEU A 283 7.13 -2.51 -22.24
CA LEU A 283 8.06 -2.16 -23.34
C LEU A 283 8.97 -0.95 -23.03
N HIS A 284 8.41 0.10 -22.41
CA HIS A 284 9.20 1.27 -22.05
C HIS A 284 10.25 0.94 -20.98
N LEU A 285 9.87 0.13 -19.99
CA LEU A 285 10.77 -0.28 -18.91
C LEU A 285 11.84 -1.25 -19.41
N GLU A 286 11.53 -2.12 -20.38
CA GLU A 286 12.51 -2.97 -21.06
C GLU A 286 13.60 -2.13 -21.74
N ALA A 287 13.21 -1.03 -22.39
CA ALA A 287 14.15 -0.16 -23.07
C ALA A 287 14.98 0.72 -22.13
N THR A 288 14.42 1.15 -20.99
CA THR A 288 15.09 2.14 -20.12
C THR A 288 15.72 1.55 -18.86
N CYS A 289 15.16 0.48 -18.32
CA CYS A 289 15.59 -0.15 -17.07
C CYS A 289 15.39 -1.68 -17.10
N PRO A 290 16.02 -2.41 -18.04
CA PRO A 290 15.85 -3.85 -18.19
C PRO A 290 16.18 -4.63 -16.91
N GLN A 291 17.14 -4.15 -16.12
CA GLN A 291 17.54 -4.76 -14.85
C GLN A 291 16.41 -4.85 -13.82
N ILE A 292 15.39 -3.98 -13.90
CA ILE A 292 14.21 -4.07 -13.02
C ILE A 292 13.36 -5.28 -13.44
N ILE A 293 13.15 -5.48 -14.73
CA ILE A 293 12.36 -6.61 -15.23
C ILE A 293 13.09 -7.93 -14.98
N GLU A 294 14.41 -7.92 -15.07
CA GLU A 294 15.26 -9.04 -14.71
C GLU A 294 15.15 -9.44 -13.23
N SER A 295 14.61 -8.59 -12.34
CA SER A 295 14.36 -8.94 -10.93
C SER A 295 12.99 -9.59 -10.68
N TRP A 296 12.11 -9.63 -11.68
CA TRP A 296 10.71 -10.02 -11.55
C TRP A 296 10.51 -11.54 -11.65
N GLU A 297 10.77 -12.23 -10.55
CA GLU A 297 10.67 -13.69 -10.44
C GLU A 297 9.27 -14.25 -10.72
N SER A 298 8.21 -13.58 -10.27
CA SER A 298 6.83 -14.05 -10.50
C SER A 298 6.45 -13.90 -11.98
N TYR A 299 6.89 -12.81 -12.61
CA TYR A 299 6.72 -12.62 -14.05
C TYR A 299 7.49 -13.65 -14.87
N LYS A 300 8.75 -13.96 -14.53
CA LYS A 300 9.53 -15.03 -15.18
C LYS A 300 8.82 -16.39 -15.07
N LYS A 301 8.34 -16.76 -13.88
CA LYS A 301 7.58 -18.01 -13.67
C LYS A 301 6.32 -18.07 -14.54
N PHE A 302 5.65 -16.93 -14.73
CA PHE A 302 4.52 -16.82 -15.63
C PHE A 302 4.92 -17.01 -17.11
N LEU A 303 6.03 -16.42 -17.56
CA LEU A 303 6.53 -16.60 -18.92
C LEU A 303 6.93 -18.06 -19.20
N THR A 304 7.67 -18.70 -18.30
CA THR A 304 8.04 -20.13 -18.43
C THR A 304 6.82 -21.04 -18.53
N MET A 305 5.73 -20.71 -17.81
CA MET A 305 4.46 -21.43 -17.91
C MET A 305 3.83 -21.32 -19.30
N LEU A 306 3.95 -20.17 -19.96
CA LEU A 306 3.45 -19.97 -21.32
C LEU A 306 4.27 -20.73 -22.36
N GLU A 307 5.59 -20.81 -22.18
CA GLU A 307 6.50 -21.54 -23.08
C GLU A 307 6.31 -23.06 -23.02
N SER A 308 5.78 -23.57 -21.91
CA SER A 308 5.58 -25.01 -21.68
C SER A 308 4.27 -25.56 -22.30
N LYS A 309 3.60 -24.79 -23.15
CA LYS A 309 2.27 -25.11 -23.74
C LYS A 309 2.21 -24.83 -25.24
#